data_AF-A0A927YFL9-F1
#
_entry.id   AF-A0A927YFL9-F1
#
_cell.length_a   1.000
_cell.length_b   1.000
_cell.length_c   1.000
_cell.angle_alpha   90.00
_cell.angle_beta   90.00
_cell.angle_gamma   90.00
#
_symmetry.space_group_name_H-M   'P 1'
#
loop_
_entity.id
_entity.type
_entity.pdbx_description
1 polymer ?
#
loop_
_entity_poly.entity_id
_entity_poly.type
_entity_poly.pdbx_seq_one_letter_code
_entity_poly.pdbx_strand_id
1 'polypeptide(L)'
;MRSIKELFKWFIYISAGILVVSAVSFEAYGLEALPKDTLWQILISGAVTALATWILCPEDEDRGKVTAIRMVLHYLALCVIMTILGKRFGWVPPGIAGVIVMAIDVALVYAICFGAYYLFDRKQAEDINKKLKEKYDEKE
;
A
#
# COMPACT_ATOMS: atom_id res chain seq x y z
N MET A 1 -18.00 -10.07 4.95
CA MET A 1 -18.19 -8.67 4.50
C MET A 1 -17.07 -7.86 5.12
N ARG A 2 -16.18 -7.28 4.30
CA ARG A 2 -15.04 -6.49 4.79
C ARG A 2 -15.54 -5.21 5.45
N SER A 3 -14.96 -4.88 6.60
CA SER A 3 -15.38 -3.68 7.34
C SER A 3 -14.93 -2.40 6.62
N ILE A 4 -15.75 -1.35 6.68
CA ILE A 4 -15.36 0.00 6.25
C ILE A 4 -14.11 0.48 7.00
N LYS A 5 -13.90 0.03 8.25
CA LYS A 5 -12.71 0.35 9.03
C LYS A 5 -11.42 -0.14 8.36
N GLU A 6 -11.47 -1.30 7.71
CA GLU A 6 -10.32 -1.84 6.96
C GLU A 6 -10.02 -1.00 5.72
N LEU A 7 -11.04 -0.53 5.00
CA LEU A 7 -10.84 0.38 3.87
C LEU A 7 -10.12 1.66 4.30
N PHE A 8 -10.56 2.29 5.40
CA PHE A 8 -9.90 3.48 5.94
C PHE A 8 -8.47 3.20 6.40
N LYS A 9 -8.22 2.05 7.03
CA LYS A 9 -6.87 1.62 7.44
C LYS A 9 -5.94 1.48 6.22
N TRP A 10 -6.39 0.77 5.18
CA TRP A 10 -5.65 0.64 3.92
C TRP A 10 -5.42 1.99 3.24
N PHE A 11 -6.42 2.88 3.22
CA PHE A 11 -6.27 4.22 2.68
C PHE A 11 -5.16 5.01 3.37
N ILE A 12 -5.10 4.97 4.70
CA ILE A 12 -4.04 5.67 5.46
C ILE A 12 -2.67 5.07 5.14
N TYR A 13 -2.51 3.75 5.17
CA TYR A 13 -1.22 3.12 4.89
C TYR A 13 -0.74 3.36 3.46
N ILE A 14 -1.62 3.17 2.48
CA ILE A 14 -1.26 3.33 1.06
C ILE A 14 -0.96 4.80 0.77
N SER A 15 -1.78 5.75 1.26
CA SER A 15 -1.52 7.18 1.04
C SER A 15 -0.20 7.62 1.69
N ALA A 16 0.11 7.13 2.90
CA ALA A 16 1.39 7.40 3.53
C ALA A 16 2.56 6.82 2.72
N GLY A 17 2.43 5.58 2.22
CA GLY A 17 3.43 4.96 1.36
C GLY A 17 3.65 5.72 0.06
N ILE A 18 2.58 6.09 -0.65
CA ILE A 18 2.64 6.90 -1.87
C ILE A 18 3.31 8.24 -1.59
N LEU A 19 2.98 8.90 -0.48
CA LEU A 19 3.58 10.18 -0.12
C LEU A 19 5.09 10.07 0.10
N VAL A 20 5.55 9.03 0.81
CA VAL A 20 6.98 8.76 1.03
C VAL A 20 7.71 8.52 -0.29
N VAL A 21 7.17 7.63 -1.13
CA VAL A 21 7.76 7.33 -2.45
C VAL A 21 7.77 8.58 -3.32
N SER A 22 6.69 9.36 -3.31
CA SER A 22 6.61 10.62 -4.07
C SER A 22 7.69 11.59 -3.60
N ALA A 23 7.86 11.79 -2.29
CA ALA A 23 8.87 12.69 -1.73
C ALA A 23 10.29 12.30 -2.19
N VAL A 24 10.62 11.00 -2.10
CA VAL A 24 11.92 10.48 -2.57
C VAL A 24 12.08 10.71 -4.08
N SER A 25 11.05 10.48 -4.88
CA SER A 25 11.09 10.72 -6.32
C SER A 25 11.29 12.19 -6.65
N PHE A 26 10.59 13.12 -5.97
CA PHE A 26 10.79 14.56 -6.18
C PHE A 26 12.22 15.00 -5.88
N GLU A 27 12.82 14.48 -4.80
CA GLU A 27 14.22 14.73 -4.45
C GLU A 27 15.18 14.16 -5.50
N ALA A 28 14.95 12.93 -5.95
CA ALA A 28 15.78 12.27 -6.96
C ALA A 28 15.73 12.95 -8.34
N TYR A 29 14.58 13.48 -8.75
CA TYR A 29 14.41 14.20 -10.01
C TYR A 29 14.79 15.68 -9.95
N GLY A 30 15.17 16.21 -8.78
CA GLY A 30 15.64 17.59 -8.62
C GLY A 30 14.59 18.64 -8.94
N LEU A 31 13.31 18.35 -8.71
CA LEU A 31 12.21 19.28 -8.99
C LEU A 31 12.17 20.35 -7.90
N GLU A 32 12.46 21.60 -8.27
CA GLU A 32 12.53 22.74 -7.34
C GLU A 32 11.16 23.12 -6.73
N ALA A 33 10.06 22.76 -7.39
CA ALA A 33 8.71 23.09 -6.94
C ALA A 33 7.73 21.93 -7.12
N LEU A 34 7.01 21.60 -6.05
CA LEU A 34 5.88 20.68 -6.07
C LEU A 34 4.67 21.37 -6.74
N PRO A 35 4.12 20.80 -7.83
CA PRO A 35 2.87 21.29 -8.39
C PRO A 35 1.75 21.22 -7.34
N LYS A 36 0.98 22.29 -7.20
CA LYS A 36 -0.11 22.40 -6.20
C LYS A 36 -1.13 21.26 -6.24
N ASP A 37 -1.31 20.66 -7.42
CA ASP A 37 -2.30 19.60 -7.65
C ASP A 37 -1.77 18.21 -7.24
N THR A 38 -0.45 18.06 -7.04
CA THR A 38 0.18 16.76 -6.75
C THR A 38 -0.33 16.15 -5.44
N LEU A 39 -0.55 16.96 -4.39
CA LEU A 39 -1.08 16.44 -3.11
C LEU A 39 -2.49 15.88 -3.26
N TRP A 40 -3.36 16.55 -4.02
CA TRP A 40 -4.70 16.05 -4.33
C TRP A 40 -4.65 14.79 -5.20
N GLN A 41 -3.74 14.75 -6.16
CA GLN A 41 -3.51 13.56 -7.00
C GLN A 41 -3.02 12.37 -6.18
N ILE A 42 -2.16 12.58 -5.17
CA ILE A 42 -1.73 11.53 -4.22
C ILE A 42 -2.92 11.01 -3.42
N LEU A 43 -3.76 11.90 -2.88
CA LEU A 43 -4.95 11.50 -2.12
C LEU A 43 -5.94 10.68 -2.97
N ILE A 44 -6.21 11.13 -4.20
CA ILE A 44 -7.09 10.40 -5.12
C ILE A 44 -6.47 9.04 -5.49
N SER A 45 -5.17 8.99 -5.75
CA SER A 45 -4.47 7.74 -6.06
C SER A 45 -4.52 6.77 -4.88
N GLY A 46 -4.29 7.26 -3.67
CA GLY A 46 -4.42 6.50 -2.43
C GLY A 46 -5.84 5.97 -2.23
N ALA A 47 -6.87 6.78 -2.51
CA ALA A 47 -8.26 6.36 -2.40
C ALA A 47 -8.61 5.25 -3.41
N VAL A 48 -8.23 5.43 -4.68
CA VAL A 48 -8.49 4.45 -5.74
C VAL A 48 -7.75 3.14 -5.48
N THR A 49 -6.48 3.21 -5.09
CA THR A 49 -5.68 2.01 -4.77
C THR A 49 -6.15 1.31 -3.51
N ALA A 50 -6.60 2.05 -2.49
CA ALA A 50 -7.22 1.45 -1.30
C ALA A 50 -8.56 0.77 -1.61
N LEU A 51 -9.40 1.37 -2.45
CA LEU A 51 -10.62 0.73 -2.95
C LEU A 51 -10.31 -0.53 -3.76
N ALA A 52 -9.32 -0.45 -4.66
CA ALA A 52 -8.87 -1.61 -5.43
C ALA A 52 -8.34 -2.73 -4.53
N THR A 53 -7.58 -2.37 -3.48
CA THR A 53 -7.08 -3.32 -2.47
C THR A 53 -8.22 -3.93 -1.67
N TRP A 54 -9.19 -3.12 -1.24
CA TRP A 54 -10.35 -3.59 -0.51
C TRP A 54 -11.23 -4.56 -1.31
N ILE A 55 -11.29 -4.40 -2.64
CA ILE A 55 -12.05 -5.30 -3.54
C ILE A 55 -11.24 -6.54 -3.95
N LEU A 56 -9.96 -6.36 -4.30
CA LEU A 56 -9.14 -7.38 -4.98
C LEU A 56 -8.18 -8.13 -4.06
N CYS A 57 -7.85 -7.60 -2.88
CA CYS A 57 -6.96 -8.30 -1.96
C CYS A 57 -7.62 -9.64 -1.56
N PRO A 58 -6.96 -10.79 -1.66
CA PRO A 58 -7.55 -12.07 -1.26
C PRO A 58 -7.80 -12.12 0.26
N GLU A 59 -8.94 -12.67 0.69
CA GLU A 59 -9.17 -13.02 2.11
C GLU A 59 -8.36 -14.29 2.44
N ASP A 60 -7.72 -14.30 3.61
CA ASP A 60 -6.77 -15.31 4.09
C ASP A 60 -7.36 -16.71 4.36
N GLU A 61 -8.45 -17.09 3.70
CA GLU A 61 -9.13 -18.36 3.96
C GLU A 61 -8.51 -19.56 3.24
N ASP A 62 -7.49 -19.40 2.39
CA ASP A 62 -6.98 -20.52 1.58
C ASP A 62 -5.47 -20.80 1.66
N ARG A 63 -5.11 -22.09 1.65
CA ARG A 63 -3.77 -22.62 1.96
C ARG A 63 -2.74 -22.26 0.87
N GLY A 64 -1.90 -21.27 1.16
CA GLY A 64 -0.52 -21.14 0.68
C GLY A 64 -0.33 -20.74 -0.80
N LYS A 65 -0.48 -21.69 -1.75
CA LYS A 65 -0.07 -21.48 -3.16
C LYS A 65 -1.05 -20.60 -3.95
N VAL A 66 -2.34 -20.71 -3.66
CA VAL A 66 -3.39 -19.89 -4.30
C VAL A 66 -3.28 -18.43 -3.85
N THR A 67 -2.86 -18.20 -2.61
CA THR A 67 -2.65 -16.86 -2.03
C THR A 67 -1.53 -16.10 -2.72
N ALA A 68 -0.40 -16.75 -3.01
CA ALA A 68 0.71 -16.13 -3.73
C ALA A 68 0.31 -15.66 -5.15
N ILE A 69 -0.41 -16.51 -5.91
CA ILE A 69 -0.88 -16.15 -7.26
C ILE A 69 -1.86 -14.98 -7.21
N ARG A 70 -2.80 -15.00 -6.25
CA ARG A 70 -3.76 -13.90 -6.06
C ARG A 70 -3.07 -12.60 -5.65
N MET A 71 -2.01 -12.67 -4.85
CA MET A 71 -1.19 -11.51 -4.46
C MET A 71 -0.46 -10.92 -5.67
N VAL A 72 0.11 -11.76 -6.54
CA VAL A 72 0.74 -11.32 -7.80
C VAL A 72 -0.30 -10.67 -8.72
N LEU A 73 -1.47 -11.27 -8.89
CA LEU A 73 -2.55 -10.68 -9.70
C LEU A 73 -3.03 -9.34 -9.15
N HIS A 74 -3.15 -9.23 -7.82
CA HIS A 74 -3.51 -7.98 -7.16
C HIS A 74 -2.45 -6.90 -7.39
N TYR A 75 -1.17 -7.24 -7.26
CA TYR A 75 -0.06 -6.33 -7.56
C TYR A 75 -0.07 -5.86 -9.02
N LEU A 76 -0.28 -6.77 -9.98
CA LEU A 76 -0.41 -6.41 -11.40
C LEU A 76 -1.60 -5.47 -11.65
N ALA A 77 -2.74 -5.71 -10.99
CA ALA A 77 -3.90 -4.82 -11.09
C ALA A 77 -3.58 -3.41 -10.57
N LEU A 78 -2.88 -3.30 -9.43
CA LEU A 78 -2.44 -2.01 -8.90
C LEU A 78 -1.46 -1.31 -9.85
N CYS A 79 -0.53 -2.04 -10.46
CA CYS A 79 0.39 -1.48 -11.45
C CYS A 79 -0.37 -0.88 -12.65
N VAL A 80 -1.39 -1.57 -13.16
CA VAL A 80 -2.22 -1.07 -14.27
C VAL A 80 -2.97 0.20 -13.85
N ILE A 81 -3.63 0.18 -12.70
CA ILE A 81 -4.38 1.34 -12.16
C ILE A 81 -3.46 2.55 -11.99
N MET A 82 -2.30 2.37 -11.35
CA MET A 82 -1.35 3.44 -11.10
C MET A 82 -0.68 3.94 -12.38
N THR A 83 -0.45 3.07 -13.37
CA THR A 83 0.03 3.49 -14.69
C THR A 83 -0.99 4.37 -15.40
N ILE A 84 -2.28 4.04 -15.34
CA ILE A 84 -3.35 4.86 -15.94
C ILE A 84 -3.44 6.22 -15.24
N LEU A 85 -3.43 6.24 -13.90
CA LEU A 85 -3.44 7.47 -13.11
C LEU A 85 -2.20 8.33 -13.36
N GLY A 86 -1.01 7.74 -13.30
CA GLY A 86 0.26 8.43 -13.54
C GLY A 86 0.36 9.03 -14.94
N LYS A 87 -0.16 8.36 -15.97
CA LYS A 87 -0.27 8.93 -17.32
C LYS A 87 -1.25 10.10 -17.37
N ARG A 88 -2.40 10.00 -16.69
CA ARG A 88 -3.43 11.05 -16.66
C ARG A 88 -2.97 12.29 -15.88
N PHE A 89 -2.15 12.10 -14.85
CA PHE A 89 -1.57 13.17 -14.05
C PHE A 89 -0.26 13.72 -14.61
N GLY A 90 0.30 13.09 -15.64
CA GLY A 90 1.56 13.51 -16.26
C GLY A 90 2.80 13.21 -15.41
N TRP A 91 2.70 12.28 -14.45
CA TRP A 91 3.84 11.86 -13.61
C TRP A 91 4.83 10.96 -14.36
N VAL A 92 4.35 10.28 -15.40
CA VAL A 92 5.09 9.23 -16.07
C VAL A 92 5.53 9.69 -17.46
N PRO A 93 6.84 9.59 -17.80
CA PRO A 93 7.29 9.88 -19.14
C PRO A 93 6.65 8.93 -20.17
N PRO A 94 6.35 9.40 -21.38
CA PRO A 94 5.75 8.55 -22.40
C PRO A 94 6.70 7.41 -22.79
N GLY A 95 6.15 6.21 -22.97
CA GLY A 95 6.89 5.02 -23.42
C GLY A 95 7.00 3.92 -22.36
N ILE A 96 7.78 2.88 -22.69
CA ILE A 96 7.94 1.67 -21.87
C ILE A 96 8.71 1.96 -20.58
N ALA A 97 9.71 2.85 -20.65
CA ALA A 97 10.49 3.26 -19.48
C ALA A 97 9.62 3.83 -18.36
N GLY A 98 8.62 4.65 -18.71
CA GLY A 98 7.68 5.19 -17.72
C GLY A 98 6.82 4.12 -17.04
N VAL A 99 6.42 3.08 -17.77
CA VAL A 99 5.68 1.94 -17.18
C VAL A 99 6.55 1.17 -16.19
N ILE A 100 7.84 1.00 -16.50
CA ILE A 100 8.81 0.33 -15.62
C ILE A 100 9.02 1.14 -14.34
N VAL A 101 9.23 2.45 -14.46
CA VAL A 101 9.38 3.36 -13.29
C VAL A 101 8.14 3.29 -12.41
N MET A 102 6.95 3.37 -12.99
CA MET A 102 5.70 3.26 -12.23
C MET A 102 5.55 1.90 -11.55
N ALA A 103 5.93 0.80 -12.20
CA ALA A 103 5.91 -0.52 -11.57
C ALA A 103 6.86 -0.59 -10.36
N ILE A 104 8.05 0.03 -10.45
CA ILE A 104 8.99 0.13 -9.34
C ILE A 104 8.39 0.96 -8.20
N ASP A 105 7.77 2.11 -8.49
CA ASP A 105 7.11 2.94 -7.47
C ASP A 105 6.01 2.17 -6.73
N VAL A 106 5.17 1.42 -7.46
CA VAL A 106 4.14 0.57 -6.86
C VAL A 106 4.77 -0.53 -6.00
N ALA A 107 5.87 -1.15 -6.44
CA ALA A 107 6.60 -2.14 -5.64
C ALA A 107 7.11 -1.54 -4.32
N LEU A 108 7.65 -0.32 -4.35
CA LEU A 108 8.14 0.38 -3.15
C LEU A 108 7.00 0.69 -2.18
N VAL A 109 5.88 1.22 -2.68
CA VAL A 109 4.69 1.45 -1.84
C VAL A 109 4.21 0.14 -1.23
N TYR A 110 4.17 -0.93 -2.00
CA TYR A 110 3.76 -2.25 -1.52
C TYR A 110 4.69 -2.77 -0.42
N ALA A 111 6.01 -2.63 -0.59
CA ALA A 111 7.00 -3.03 0.40
C ALA A 111 6.85 -2.22 1.71
N ILE A 112 6.62 -0.91 1.61
CA ILE A 112 6.37 -0.05 2.78
C ILE A 112 5.09 -0.49 3.50
N CYS A 113 4.00 -0.69 2.76
CA CYS A 113 2.72 -1.14 3.32
C CYS A 113 2.84 -2.51 4.01
N PHE A 114 3.51 -3.47 3.37
CA PHE A 114 3.73 -4.79 3.94
C PHE A 114 4.64 -4.74 5.17
N GLY A 115 5.71 -3.94 5.13
CA GLY A 115 6.58 -3.72 6.28
C GLY A 115 5.85 -3.08 7.46
N ALA A 116 5.03 -2.05 7.20
CA ALA A 116 4.19 -1.43 8.22
C ALA A 116 3.22 -2.45 8.82
N TYR A 117 2.51 -3.18 7.97
CA TYR A 117 1.57 -4.24 8.38
C TYR A 117 2.25 -5.28 9.26
N TYR A 118 3.42 -5.79 8.86
CA TYR A 118 4.20 -6.75 9.62
C TYR A 118 4.60 -6.21 11.01
N LEU A 119 5.03 -4.94 11.09
CA LEU A 119 5.38 -4.32 12.37
C LEU A 119 4.17 -4.14 13.29
N PHE A 120 3.02 -3.77 12.75
CA PHE A 120 1.77 -3.62 13.51
C PHE A 120 1.24 -4.98 13.99
N ASP A 121 1.28 -6.00 13.15
CA ASP A 121 0.83 -7.35 13.50
C ASP A 121 1.75 -7.98 14.54
N ARG A 122 3.07 -7.78 14.43
CA ARG A 122 4.01 -8.23 15.46
C ARG A 122 3.71 -7.58 16.82
N LYS A 123 3.43 -6.27 16.85
CA LYS A 123 3.04 -5.56 18.08
C LYS A 123 1.71 -6.08 18.64
N GLN A 124 0.73 -6.38 17.80
CA GLN A 124 -0.53 -6.97 18.25
C GLN A 124 -0.32 -8.36 18.85
N ALA A 125 0.51 -9.20 18.23
CA ALA A 125 0.85 -10.52 18.75
C ALA A 125 1.57 -10.43 20.11
N GLU A 126 2.49 -9.47 20.26
CA GLU A 126 3.17 -9.21 21.53
C GLU A 126 2.19 -8.75 22.63
N ASP A 127 1.24 -7.86 22.32
CA ASP A 127 0.23 -7.38 23.28
C ASP A 127 -0.72 -8.49 23.72
N ILE A 128 -1.15 -9.36 22.79
CA ILE A 128 -1.96 -10.55 23.10
C ILE A 128 -1.18 -11.50 24.03
N ASN A 129 0.09 -11.79 23.70
CA ASN A 129 0.93 -12.66 24.51
C ASN A 129 1.17 -12.08 25.91
N LYS A 130 1.34 -10.77 26.03
CA LYS A 130 1.49 -10.08 27.32
C LYS A 130 0.22 -10.20 28.16
N LYS A 131 -0.95 -9.90 27.59
CA LYS A 131 -2.24 -10.03 28.28
C LYS A 131 -2.58 -11.46 28.69
N LEU A 132 -2.16 -12.45 27.89
CA LEU A 132 -2.27 -13.85 28.26
C LEU A 132 -1.42 -14.16 29.50
N LYS A 133 -0.14 -13.77 29.50
CA LYS A 133 0.73 -13.96 30.68
C LYS A 133 0.16 -13.31 31.94
N GLU A 134 -0.28 -12.05 31.86
CA GLU A 134 -0.90 -11.34 32.99
C GLU A 134 -2.12 -12.10 33.55
N LYS A 135 -2.98 -12.66 32.68
CA LYS A 135 -4.15 -13.45 33.11
C LYS A 135 -3.83 -14.81 33.72
N TYR A 136 -2.72 -15.43 33.34
CA TYR A 136 -2.34 -16.77 33.82
C TYR A 136 -1.41 -16.70 35.04
N ASP A 137 -0.57 -15.67 35.17
CA ASP A 137 0.28 -15.43 36.34
C ASP A 137 -0.53 -14.91 37.55
N GLU A 138 -1.65 -14.21 37.36
CA GLU A 138 -2.54 -13.81 38.48
C GLU A 138 -3.34 -14.98 39.10
N LYS A 139 -3.23 -16.20 38.55
CA LYS A 139 -3.95 -17.38 39.01
C LYS A 139 -3.09 -18.39 39.78
N GLU A 140 -1.79 -18.14 39.94
CA GLU A 140 -0.90 -18.85 40.88
C GLU A 140 -0.65 -18.01 42.14
#